data_AF-A0A4V6FDW2-F1
#
_entry.id   AF-A0A4V6FDW2-F1
#
_cell.length_a   1.000
_cell.length_b   1.000
_cell.length_c   1.000
_cell.angle_alpha   90.00
_cell.angle_beta   90.00
_cell.angle_gamma   90.00
#
_symmetry.space_group_name_H-M   'P 1'
#
loop_
_entity.id
_entity.type
_entity.pdbx_description
1 polymer ?
#
loop_
_entity_poly.entity_id
_entity_poly.type
_entity_poly.pdbx_seq_one_letter_code
_entity_poly.pdbx_strand_id
1 'polypeptide(L)' 'MTVSYEGILPDLFREGQGVVVQGTLEKGNHVLAHEVLAKHDENYTPPEVEKAMQENHRRPQRADKDTSS' A
#
# COMPACT_ATOMS: atom_id res chain seq x y z
N MET A 1 18.32 -20.60 -3.09
CA MET A 1 18.19 -19.71 -1.92
C MET A 1 16.73 -19.73 -1.53
N THR A 2 16.45 -20.06 -0.28
CA THR A 2 15.07 -20.25 0.21
C THR A 2 14.81 -19.21 1.29
N VAL A 3 13.58 -18.74 1.39
CA VAL A 3 13.19 -17.74 2.39
C VAL A 3 11.99 -18.28 3.16
N SER A 4 12.02 -18.20 4.48
CA SER A 4 10.89 -18.49 5.35
C SER A 4 10.47 -17.22 6.09
N TYR A 5 9.19 -16.90 6.05
CA TYR A 5 8.61 -15.74 6.74
C TYR A 5 7.39 -16.21 7.52
N GLU A 6 7.26 -15.75 8.77
CA GLU A 6 6.11 -16.01 9.62
C GLU A 6 5.47 -14.68 9.99
N GLY A 7 4.28 -14.40 9.43
CA GLY A 7 3.60 -13.14 9.63
C GLY A 7 2.59 -12.83 8.53
N ILE A 8 2.09 -11.59 8.55
CA ILE A 8 1.15 -11.07 7.54
C ILE A 8 1.98 -10.54 6.37
N LEU A 9 1.79 -11.11 5.19
CA LEU A 9 2.39 -10.57 3.97
C LEU A 9 1.65 -9.29 3.57
N PRO A 10 2.36 -8.26 3.08
CA PRO A 10 1.71 -7.08 2.54
C PRO A 10 0.80 -7.44 1.38
N ASP A 11 -0.32 -6.73 1.22
CA ASP A 11 -1.34 -6.99 0.19
C ASP A 11 -0.81 -6.98 -1.25
N LEU A 12 0.36 -6.37 -1.44
CA LEU A 12 1.04 -6.20 -2.73
C LEU A 12 2.06 -7.30 -3.03
N PHE A 13 2.22 -8.27 -2.13
CA PHE A 13 3.05 -9.43 -2.37
C PHE A 13 2.39 -10.32 -3.42
N ARG A 14 2.97 -10.40 -4.63
CA ARG A 14 2.47 -11.23 -5.74
C ARG A 14 3.63 -11.93 -6.46
N GLU A 15 3.34 -13.09 -7.03
CA GLU A 15 4.29 -13.82 -7.84
C GLU A 15 4.72 -13.00 -9.07
N GLY A 16 6.02 -13.05 -9.40
CA GLY A 16 6.59 -12.32 -10.55
C GLY A 16 6.99 -10.87 -10.27
N GLN A 17 6.75 -10.34 -9.06
CA GLN A 17 7.23 -9.02 -8.64
C GLN A 17 8.44 -9.15 -7.71
N GLY A 18 9.40 -8.22 -7.82
CA GLY A 18 10.57 -8.18 -6.96
C GLY A 18 10.20 -7.73 -5.54
N VAL A 19 10.74 -8.42 -4.54
CA VAL A 19 10.54 -8.06 -3.13
C VAL A 19 11.89 -7.91 -2.43
N VAL A 20 11.95 -7.11 -1.38
CA VAL A 20 13.08 -7.02 -0.46
C VAL A 20 12.70 -7.75 0.81
N VAL A 21 13.62 -8.60 1.28
CA VAL A 21 13.41 -9.39 2.50
C VAL A 21 14.53 -9.07 3.46
N GLN A 22 14.17 -8.80 4.72
CA GLN A 22 15.12 -8.59 5.81
C GLN A 22 14.99 -9.73 6.82
N GLY A 23 16.13 -10.28 7.21
CA GLY A 23 16.19 -11.48 8.05
C GLY A 23 17.60 -11.94 8.33
N THR A 24 17.70 -13.11 8.95
CA THR A 24 18.96 -13.77 9.29
C THR A 24 19.28 -14.84 8.26
N LEU A 25 20.53 -14.88 7.78
CA LEU A 25 21.01 -15.94 6.90
C LEU A 25 21.39 -17.17 7.75
N GLU A 26 20.65 -18.25 7.55
CA GLU A 26 20.87 -19.56 8.15
C GLU A 26 21.72 -20.47 7.24
N LYS A 27 22.03 -21.65 7.74
CA LYS A 27 22.80 -22.65 6.98
C LYS A 27 22.08 -23.05 5.68
N GLY A 28 22.84 -23.25 4.60
CA GLY A 28 22.32 -23.78 3.35
C GLY A 28 21.59 -22.76 2.46
N ASN A 29 21.97 -21.48 2.53
CA ASN A 29 21.35 -20.38 1.76
C ASN A 29 19.86 -20.24 2.05
N HIS A 30 19.49 -20.41 3.32
CA HIS A 30 18.14 -20.20 3.84
C HIS A 30 18.11 -18.88 4.59
N VAL A 31 17.09 -18.05 4.36
CA VAL A 31 16.90 -16.80 5.09
C VAL A 31 15.66 -16.92 5.96
N LEU A 32 15.82 -16.73 7.26
CA LEU A 32 14.72 -16.57 8.19
C LEU A 32 14.32 -15.09 8.23
N ALA A 33 13.27 -14.74 7.51
CA ALA A 33 12.78 -13.38 7.37
C ALA A 33 11.92 -12.98 8.57
N HIS A 34 12.12 -11.76 9.06
CA HIS A 34 11.21 -11.11 10.01
C HIS A 34 10.47 -9.92 9.38
N GLU A 35 10.87 -9.47 8.20
CA GLU A 35 10.21 -8.38 7.47
C GLU A 35 10.29 -8.61 5.95
N VAL A 36 9.18 -8.36 5.26
CA VAL A 36 9.03 -8.48 3.81
C VAL A 36 8.45 -7.18 3.26
N LEU A 37 9.17 -6.55 2.34
CA LEU A 37 8.82 -5.30 1.69
C LEU A 37 8.61 -5.54 0.19
N ALA A 38 7.40 -5.29 -0.31
CA ALA A 38 7.15 -5.32 -1.74
C ALA A 38 7.84 -4.11 -2.42
N LYS A 39 8.60 -4.33 -3.50
CA LYS A 39 9.12 -3.20 -4.29
C LYS A 39 7.97 -2.62 -5.08
N HIS A 40 7.59 -1.40 -4.74
CA HIS A 40 6.60 -0.66 -5.51
C HIS A 40 7.20 -0.03 -6.76
N ASP A 41 6.49 -0.13 -7.88
CA ASP A 41 6.48 0.92 -8.90
C ASP A 41 5.77 2.15 -8.31
N GLU A 42 6.24 3.35 -8.65
CA GLU A 42 5.84 4.66 -8.09
C GLU A 42 4.33 4.98 -8.18
N ASN A 43 3.51 4.11 -8.77
CA ASN A 43 2.08 4.31 -8.99
C ASN A 43 1.17 3.74 -7.88
N TYR A 44 1.72 3.38 -6.72
CA TYR A 44 0.90 2.92 -5.59
C TYR A 44 0.14 4.08 -4.96
N THR A 45 -1.18 4.06 -5.16
CA THR A 45 -2.10 4.95 -4.46
C THR A 45 -2.62 4.22 -3.23
N PRO A 46 -2.29 4.67 -2.00
CA PRO A 46 -2.84 4.08 -0.80
C PRO A 46 -4.37 4.18 -0.81
N PRO A 47 -5.09 3.19 -0.27
CA PRO A 47 -6.56 3.26 -0.16
C PRO A 47 -7.02 4.43 0.73
N GLU A 48 -6.15 4.97 1.60
CA GLU A 48 -6.40 6.21 2.34
C GLU A 48 -6.49 7.43 1.42
N VAL A 49 -5.70 7.47 0.34
CA VAL A 49 -5.73 8.56 -0.64
C VAL A 49 -7.00 8.49 -1.49
N GLU A 50 -7.46 7.29 -1.86
CA GLU A 50 -8.77 7.14 -2.55
C GLU A 50 -9.93 7.65 -1.68
N LYS A 51 -9.92 7.35 -0.38
CA LYS A 51 -10.93 7.85 0.57
C LYS A 51 -10.87 9.37 0.71
N ALA A 52 -9.67 9.95 0.84
CA ALA A 52 -9.49 11.40 0.95
C ALA A 52 -9.90 12.16 -0.33
N MET A 53 -9.74 11.55 -1.52
CA MET A 53 -10.17 12.11 -2.80
C MET A 53 -11.70 12.07 -2.99
N GLN A 54 -12.38 11.03 -2.49
CA GLN A 54 -13.86 10.99 -2.50
C GLN A 54 -14.47 11.98 -1.50
N GLU A 55 -13.87 12.17 -0.33
CA GLU A 55 -14.39 13.10 0.69
C GLU A 55 -14.33 14.57 0.22
N ASN A 56 -13.29 14.94 -0.54
CA ASN A 56 -13.17 16.28 -1.12
C ASN A 56 -14.15 16.60 -2.27
N HIS A 57 -14.86 15.60 -2.82
CA HIS A 57 -15.86 15.83 -3.88
C HIS A 57 -17.26 16.14 -3.34
N ARG A 58 -17.48 16.18 -2.02
CA ARG A 58 -18.71 16.71 -1.42
C ARG A 58 -18.50 18.12 -0.87
N ARG A 59 -18.28 19.09 -1.77
CA ARG A 59 -18.64 20.48 -1.48
C ARG A 59 -20.03 20.78 -2.07
N PRO A 60 -21.00 21.21 -1.24
CA PRO A 60 -22.42 21.14 -1.55
C PRO A 60 -22.88 22.25 -2.50
N GLN A 61 -23.83 21.90 -3.37
CA GLN A 61 -24.79 22.85 -3.96
C GLN A 61 -25.47 23.64 -2.84
N ARG A 62 -25.10 24.90 -2.66
CA ARG A 62 -25.88 25.97 -2.00
C ARG A 62 -25.38 27.30 -2.59
N ALA A 63 -26.16 28.32 -2.86
CA ALA A 63 -27.60 28.54 -2.93
C ALA A 63 -27.72 30.05 -3.24
N ASP A 64 -27.72 30.46 -4.50
CA ASP A 64 -28.00 31.85 -4.85
C ASP A 64 -29.51 31.99 -5.05
N LYS A 65 -30.22 32.03 -3.91
CA LYS A 65 -31.60 32.48 -3.85
C LYS A 65 -31.60 33.88 -3.24
N ASP A 66 -32.20 34.81 -3.98
CA ASP A 66 -32.75 36.08 -3.50
C ASP A 66 -31.75 37.17 -3.04
N THR A 67 -31.41 38.10 -3.93
CA THR A 67 -31.34 39.53 -3.56
C THR A 67 -32.08 40.37 -4.59
N SER A 68 -33.16 40.96 -4.12
CA SER A 68 -34.07 41.89 -4.79
C SER A 68 -33.40 43.17 -5.27
N SER A 69 -33.74 43.65 -6.46
CA SER A 69 -34.38 44.96 -6.75
C SER A 69 -34.44 45.22 -8.25
#